data_AF-A0A7G6SH21-F1
#
_entry.id   AF-A0A7G6SH21-F1
#
_cell.length_a   1.000
_cell.length_b   1.000
_cell.length_c   1.000
_cell.angle_alpha   90.00
_cell.angle_beta   90.00
_cell.angle_gamma   90.00
#
_symmetry.space_group_name_H-M   'P 1'
#
loop_
_entity.id
_entity.type
_entity.pdbx_description
1 polymer ?
#
loop_
_entity_poly.entity_id
_entity_poly.type
_entity_poly.pdbx_seq_one_letter_code
_entity_poly.pdbx_strand_id
1 'polypeptide(L)'
;MSEILAPAMAAIAFPDIDPVIFSLGPFSVHWYGLGYVVGILFAWWYGKKLISKPRLWANNTPPMKANDLDDFVLWAALGVVLGGRIGYILFYDLGRYINHPLDIFKVWEGGMSFHGGLLGTTLAMILFARSRKIKVFSMIDTIAAGVPVGLGLVRVANFINGELWGRITDVPWGMIFPTGGPFVRHPSQLYEAALEGILLFTVLALLIFYGRKLKSPGFIGGAFITGYGLSRIFVEFFREPDAQLGYLYGGWLTMGMILSIPMVVIGLLVLLRARNPEVSTGR
;
A
#
# COMPACT_ATOMS: atom_id res chain seq x y z
N MET A 1 44.76 -17.78 -4.58
CA MET A 1 44.56 -17.84 -3.12
C MET A 1 44.93 -16.47 -2.56
N SER A 2 43.94 -15.58 -2.41
CA SER A 2 43.93 -14.34 -1.59
C SER A 2 43.02 -13.29 -2.24
N GLU A 3 41.73 -13.57 -2.34
CA GLU A 3 40.73 -12.51 -2.41
C GLU A 3 39.67 -12.82 -1.35
N ILE A 4 39.07 -11.75 -0.82
CA ILE A 4 37.91 -11.75 0.08
C ILE A 4 38.24 -11.95 1.58
N LEU A 5 39.03 -11.03 2.12
CA LEU A 5 38.73 -10.47 3.44
C LEU A 5 38.69 -8.95 3.28
N ALA A 6 37.70 -8.47 2.51
CA ALA A 6 37.19 -7.14 2.79
C ALA A 6 36.79 -7.16 4.28
N PRO A 7 37.20 -6.17 5.10
CA PRO A 7 36.80 -6.14 6.49
C PRO A 7 35.28 -6.25 6.51
N ALA A 8 34.75 -7.22 7.27
CA ALA A 8 33.34 -7.33 7.52
C ALA A 8 32.89 -5.99 8.13
N MET A 9 32.48 -5.05 7.29
CA MET A 9 31.72 -3.90 7.75
C MET A 9 30.58 -4.49 8.54
N ALA A 10 30.45 -4.05 9.80
CA ALA A 10 29.57 -4.65 10.80
C ALA A 10 28.18 -4.86 10.22
N ALA A 11 27.92 -6.07 9.73
CA ALA A 11 26.64 -6.45 9.17
C ALA A 11 25.70 -6.69 10.34
N ILE A 12 24.53 -6.07 10.30
CA ILE A 12 23.54 -6.26 11.34
C ILE A 12 22.91 -7.65 11.11
N ALA A 13 23.04 -8.54 12.09
CA ALA A 13 22.33 -9.81 12.05
C ALA A 13 20.82 -9.53 12.07
N PHE A 14 20.06 -10.21 11.21
CA PHE A 14 18.62 -10.12 11.26
C PHE A 14 18.12 -10.59 12.64
N PRO A 15 17.21 -9.84 13.28
CA PRO A 15 16.71 -10.21 14.61
C PRO A 15 15.93 -11.53 14.53
N ASP A 16 16.04 -12.35 15.57
CA ASP A 16 15.29 -13.60 15.68
C ASP A 16 13.84 -13.30 16.06
N ILE A 17 13.00 -13.04 15.05
CA ILE A 17 11.58 -12.71 15.20
C ILE A 17 10.76 -13.80 14.52
N ASP A 18 9.91 -14.47 15.28
CA ASP A 18 8.95 -15.44 14.74
C ASP A 18 7.85 -14.70 13.92
N PRO A 19 7.64 -15.05 12.63
CA PRO A 19 6.54 -14.53 11.82
C PRO A 19 5.14 -14.85 12.39
N VAL A 20 5.05 -15.90 13.21
CA VAL A 20 3.83 -16.35 13.88
C VAL A 20 3.75 -15.73 15.27
N ILE A 21 2.62 -15.07 15.57
CA ILE A 21 2.35 -14.51 16.88
C ILE A 21 1.96 -15.62 17.87
N PHE A 22 1.03 -16.47 17.44
CA PHE A 22 0.62 -17.68 18.16
C PHE A 22 -0.14 -18.63 17.23
N SER A 23 -0.20 -19.90 17.62
CA SER A 23 -0.94 -20.95 16.92
C SER A 23 -2.01 -21.59 17.82
N LEU A 24 -3.18 -21.83 17.25
CA LEU A 24 -4.29 -22.57 17.85
C LEU A 24 -4.60 -23.78 16.96
N GLY A 25 -3.94 -24.90 17.23
CA GLY A 25 -4.04 -26.10 16.38
C GLY A 25 -3.57 -25.81 14.95
N PRO A 26 -4.39 -26.04 13.90
CA PRO A 26 -4.00 -25.77 12.51
C PRO A 26 -4.04 -24.29 12.13
N PHE A 27 -4.54 -23.40 13.00
CA PHE A 27 -4.68 -21.99 12.71
C PHE A 27 -3.53 -21.19 13.32
N SER A 28 -2.77 -20.47 12.49
CA SER A 28 -1.67 -19.63 12.94
C SER A 28 -1.93 -18.16 12.62
N VAL A 29 -1.80 -17.30 13.63
CA VAL A 29 -1.94 -15.85 13.48
C VAL A 29 -0.57 -15.25 13.21
N HIS A 30 -0.42 -14.57 12.08
CA HIS A 30 0.85 -13.99 11.64
C HIS A 30 0.86 -12.48 11.82
N TRP A 31 2.04 -11.89 12.03
CA TRP A 31 2.23 -10.43 12.06
C TRP A 31 1.72 -9.75 10.79
N TYR A 32 1.88 -10.41 9.65
CA TYR A 32 1.39 -9.96 8.35
C TYR A 32 -0.13 -9.77 8.32
N GLY A 33 -0.89 -10.76 8.81
CA GLY A 33 -2.34 -10.67 8.92
C GLY A 33 -2.78 -9.57 9.90
N LEU A 34 -2.08 -9.47 11.04
CA LEU A 34 -2.35 -8.42 12.02
C LEU A 34 -2.11 -7.02 11.45
N GLY A 35 -1.06 -6.82 10.67
CA GLY A 35 -0.75 -5.55 9.99
C GLY A 35 -1.90 -5.07 9.09
N TYR A 36 -2.52 -5.98 8.33
CA TYR A 36 -3.70 -5.66 7.54
C TYR A 36 -4.90 -5.25 8.40
N VAL A 37 -5.20 -6.02 9.45
CA VAL A 37 -6.33 -5.72 10.34
C VAL A 37 -6.16 -4.36 10.99
N VAL A 38 -4.98 -4.08 11.55
CA VAL A 38 -4.66 -2.79 12.18
C VAL A 38 -4.72 -1.67 11.14
N GLY A 39 -4.19 -1.87 9.93
CA GLY A 39 -4.27 -0.90 8.84
C GLY A 39 -5.70 -0.53 8.44
N ILE A 40 -6.57 -1.53 8.30
CA ILE A 40 -8.00 -1.33 7.97
C ILE A 40 -8.71 -0.59 9.12
N LEU A 41 -8.52 -1.04 10.36
CA LEU A 41 -9.12 -0.41 11.54
C LEU A 41 -8.64 1.03 11.71
N PHE A 42 -7.36 1.31 11.44
CA PHE A 42 -6.82 2.66 11.47
C PHE A 42 -7.45 3.53 10.39
N ALA A 43 -7.53 3.07 9.14
CA ALA A 43 -8.14 3.83 8.05
C ALA A 43 -9.61 4.14 8.32
N TRP A 44 -10.36 3.17 8.86
CA TRP A 44 -11.74 3.33 9.30
C TRP A 44 -11.88 4.37 10.41
N TRP A 45 -11.14 4.20 11.51
CA TRP A 45 -11.15 5.14 12.64
C TRP A 45 -10.73 6.55 12.23
N TYR A 46 -9.66 6.66 11.44
CA TYR A 46 -9.13 7.94 10.98
C TYR A 46 -10.11 8.63 10.04
N GLY A 47 -10.74 7.91 9.12
CA GLY A 47 -11.81 8.41 8.27
C GLY A 47 -12.97 9.00 9.11
N LYS A 48 -13.44 8.28 10.14
CA LYS A 48 -14.50 8.80 11.05
C LYS A 48 -14.05 10.06 11.78
N LYS A 49 -12.78 10.11 12.20
CA LYS A 49 -12.16 11.30 12.83
C LYS A 49 -12.02 12.50 11.89
N LEU A 50 -11.88 12.27 10.58
CA LEU A 50 -11.88 13.33 9.57
C LEU A 50 -13.30 13.84 9.28
N ILE A 51 -14.27 12.93 9.16
CA ILE A 51 -15.68 13.27 8.94
C ILE A 51 -16.26 14.06 10.12
N SER A 52 -15.85 13.76 11.36
CA SER A 52 -16.31 14.50 12.55
C SER A 52 -15.79 15.94 12.65
N LYS A 53 -14.99 16.40 11.69
CA LYS A 53 -14.42 17.75 11.64
C LYS A 53 -14.93 18.52 10.41
N PRO A 54 -16.12 19.13 10.48
CA PRO A 54 -16.76 19.81 9.35
C PRO A 54 -15.84 20.82 8.62
N ARG A 55 -15.05 21.59 9.38
CA ARG A 55 -14.08 22.59 8.88
C ARG A 55 -13.00 22.07 7.91
N LEU A 56 -12.81 20.75 7.82
CA LEU A 56 -11.84 20.16 6.88
C LEU A 56 -12.40 20.06 5.47
N TRP A 57 -13.73 20.09 5.33
CA TRP A 57 -14.42 19.78 4.09
C TRP A 57 -14.96 21.04 3.42
N ALA A 58 -15.20 20.96 2.12
CA ALA A 58 -15.77 22.05 1.35
C ALA A 58 -17.14 22.46 1.92
N ASN A 59 -17.39 23.76 2.00
CA ASN A 59 -18.58 24.37 2.61
C ASN A 59 -18.80 23.92 4.06
N ASN A 60 -17.71 23.57 4.76
CA ASN A 60 -17.74 22.99 6.10
C ASN A 60 -18.71 21.80 6.23
N THR A 61 -18.89 21.01 5.17
CA THR A 61 -19.86 19.91 5.14
C THR A 61 -19.14 18.60 4.80
N PRO A 62 -19.09 17.63 5.73
CA PRO A 62 -18.50 16.31 5.45
C PRO A 62 -19.20 15.62 4.26
N PRO A 63 -18.47 14.82 3.45
CA PRO A 63 -19.00 14.24 2.23
C PRO A 63 -19.96 13.06 2.47
N MET A 64 -19.95 12.50 3.68
CA MET A 64 -20.72 11.32 4.08
C MET A 64 -20.90 11.29 5.60
N LYS A 65 -21.75 10.40 6.10
CA LYS A 65 -21.95 10.16 7.54
C LYS A 65 -20.91 9.17 8.06
N ALA A 66 -20.68 9.19 9.36
CA ALA A 66 -19.74 8.25 10.00
C ALA A 66 -20.13 6.77 9.80
N ASN A 67 -21.44 6.47 9.79
CA ASN A 67 -21.95 5.11 9.56
C ASN A 67 -21.72 4.62 8.12
N ASP A 68 -21.57 5.53 7.14
CA ASP A 68 -21.24 5.12 5.78
C ASP A 68 -19.83 4.49 5.73
N LEU A 69 -18.91 4.89 6.62
CA LEU A 69 -17.61 4.23 6.76
C LEU A 69 -17.72 2.86 7.43
N ASP A 70 -18.66 2.66 8.35
CA ASP A 70 -18.91 1.36 8.97
C ASP A 70 -19.38 0.35 7.91
N ASP A 71 -20.35 0.75 7.09
CA ASP A 71 -20.84 -0.04 5.95
C ASP A 71 -19.75 -0.29 4.90
N PHE A 72 -18.90 0.72 4.65
CA PHE A 72 -17.87 0.63 3.62
C PHE A 72 -16.75 -0.38 3.96
N VAL A 73 -16.48 -0.68 5.23
CA VAL A 73 -15.47 -1.69 5.59
C VAL A 73 -15.75 -3.03 4.91
N LEU A 74 -17.02 -3.45 4.84
CA LEU A 74 -17.42 -4.67 4.15
C LEU A 74 -17.19 -4.58 2.64
N TRP A 75 -17.55 -3.44 2.03
CA TRP A 75 -17.31 -3.19 0.60
C TRP A 75 -15.82 -3.19 0.27
N ALA A 76 -14.99 -2.59 1.11
CA ALA A 76 -13.55 -2.58 0.95
C ALA A 76 -12.97 -4.00 1.05
N ALA A 77 -13.39 -4.78 2.05
CA ALA A 77 -12.95 -6.16 2.23
C ALA A 77 -13.33 -7.03 1.03
N LEU A 78 -14.58 -6.95 0.56
CA LEU A 78 -15.02 -7.65 -0.66
C LEU A 78 -14.25 -7.19 -1.89
N GLY A 79 -14.02 -5.88 -2.04
CA GLY A 79 -13.24 -5.32 -3.13
C GLY A 79 -11.80 -5.86 -3.18
N VAL A 80 -11.11 -5.90 -2.03
CA VAL A 80 -9.74 -6.45 -1.94
C VAL A 80 -9.74 -7.94 -2.27
N VAL A 81 -10.63 -8.72 -1.66
CA VAL A 81 -10.63 -10.19 -1.80
C VAL A 81 -11.07 -10.62 -3.20
N LEU A 82 -12.21 -10.12 -3.68
CA LEU A 82 -12.72 -10.47 -5.01
C LEU A 82 -11.79 -9.92 -6.10
N GLY A 83 -11.37 -8.66 -5.97
CA GLY A 83 -10.45 -8.04 -6.91
C GLY A 83 -9.12 -8.80 -6.97
N GLY A 84 -8.54 -9.11 -5.81
CA GLY A 84 -7.28 -9.83 -5.73
C GLY A 84 -7.38 -11.23 -6.34
N ARG A 85 -8.47 -11.95 -6.05
CA ARG A 85 -8.69 -13.29 -6.60
C ARG A 85 -8.91 -13.27 -8.10
N ILE A 86 -9.83 -12.44 -8.58
CA ILE A 86 -10.13 -12.31 -10.02
C ILE A 86 -8.89 -11.83 -10.78
N GLY A 87 -8.15 -10.85 -10.24
CA GLY A 87 -6.92 -10.37 -10.85
C GLY A 87 -5.83 -11.45 -10.91
N TYR A 88 -5.72 -12.32 -9.91
CA TYR A 88 -4.79 -13.44 -9.97
C TYR A 88 -5.16 -14.41 -11.08
N ILE A 89 -6.43 -14.80 -11.13
CA ILE A 89 -6.95 -15.74 -12.13
C ILE A 89 -6.73 -15.20 -13.53
N LEU A 90 -7.12 -13.96 -13.80
CA LEU A 90 -7.07 -13.40 -15.15
C LEU A 90 -5.64 -13.14 -15.64
N PHE A 91 -4.73 -12.74 -14.75
CA PHE A 91 -3.39 -12.29 -15.17
C PHE A 91 -2.28 -13.33 -14.98
N TYR A 92 -2.46 -14.33 -14.12
CA TYR A 92 -1.37 -15.24 -13.75
C TYR A 92 -1.67 -16.72 -14.03
N ASP A 93 -2.93 -17.18 -13.88
CA ASP A 93 -3.19 -18.62 -13.84
C ASP A 93 -4.53 -19.02 -14.50
N LEU A 94 -4.95 -18.30 -15.53
CA LEU A 94 -6.28 -18.48 -16.15
C LEU A 94 -6.55 -19.93 -16.59
N GLY A 95 -5.52 -20.61 -17.09
CA GLY A 95 -5.61 -22.00 -17.56
C GLY A 95 -6.05 -22.98 -16.46
N ARG A 96 -5.52 -22.84 -15.23
CA ARG A 96 -5.91 -23.69 -14.10
C ARG A 96 -7.40 -23.56 -13.79
N TYR A 97 -7.93 -22.33 -13.74
CA TYR A 97 -9.32 -22.08 -13.34
C TYR A 97 -10.33 -22.40 -14.44
N ILE A 98 -9.91 -22.41 -15.72
CA ILE A 98 -10.75 -22.97 -16.79
C ILE A 98 -10.91 -24.49 -16.60
N ASN A 99 -9.83 -25.19 -16.24
CA ASN A 99 -9.85 -26.64 -16.05
C ASN A 99 -10.46 -27.07 -14.71
N HIS A 100 -10.35 -26.23 -13.67
CA HIS A 100 -10.87 -26.47 -12.33
C HIS A 100 -11.59 -25.23 -11.76
N PRO A 101 -12.83 -24.92 -12.21
CA PRO A 101 -13.52 -23.67 -11.83
C PRO A 101 -13.76 -23.50 -10.33
N LEU A 102 -13.93 -24.59 -9.59
CA LEU A 102 -14.14 -24.55 -8.13
C LEU A 102 -12.91 -24.08 -7.35
N ASP A 103 -11.72 -24.06 -7.97
CA ASP A 103 -10.52 -23.53 -7.33
C ASP A 103 -10.66 -22.04 -7.00
N ILE A 104 -11.60 -21.31 -7.62
CA ILE A 104 -11.84 -19.89 -7.31
C ILE A 104 -12.06 -19.63 -5.81
N PHE A 105 -12.68 -20.58 -5.09
CA PHE A 105 -12.99 -20.44 -3.66
C PHE A 105 -11.82 -20.80 -2.74
N LYS A 106 -10.78 -21.46 -3.26
CA LYS A 106 -9.62 -21.93 -2.49
C LYS A 106 -8.62 -20.80 -2.21
N VAL A 107 -9.10 -19.74 -1.57
CA VAL A 107 -8.28 -18.55 -1.23
C VAL A 107 -7.18 -18.86 -0.20
N TRP A 108 -7.33 -19.94 0.56
CA TRP A 108 -6.32 -20.43 1.51
C TRP A 108 -5.09 -21.04 0.83
N GLU A 109 -5.18 -21.42 -0.45
CA GLU A 109 -4.03 -21.88 -1.24
C GLU A 109 -3.19 -20.69 -1.78
N GLY A 110 -3.50 -19.46 -1.35
CA GLY A 110 -2.92 -18.25 -1.91
C GLY A 110 -3.58 -17.86 -3.23
N GLY A 111 -2.80 -17.27 -4.14
CA GLY A 111 -3.30 -16.83 -5.45
C GLY A 111 -4.12 -15.55 -5.38
N MET A 112 -3.48 -14.48 -4.90
CA MET A 112 -4.06 -13.15 -4.78
C MET A 112 -3.19 -12.13 -5.51
N SER A 113 -3.79 -11.30 -6.37
CA SER A 113 -3.11 -10.25 -7.11
C SER A 113 -3.23 -8.92 -6.38
N PHE A 114 -2.09 -8.27 -6.11
CA PHE A 114 -2.07 -6.92 -5.55
C PHE A 114 -2.83 -5.92 -6.45
N HIS A 115 -2.53 -5.92 -7.75
CA HIS A 115 -3.19 -5.04 -8.73
C HIS A 115 -4.69 -5.31 -8.82
N GLY A 116 -5.07 -6.58 -8.77
CA GLY A 116 -6.47 -6.99 -8.70
C GLY A 116 -7.16 -6.42 -7.46
N GLY A 117 -6.53 -6.53 -6.29
CA GLY A 117 -7.05 -5.98 -5.04
C GLY A 117 -7.22 -4.47 -5.10
N LEU A 118 -6.20 -3.74 -5.59
CA LEU A 118 -6.25 -2.28 -5.76
C LEU A 118 -7.41 -1.83 -6.67
N LEU A 119 -7.56 -2.48 -7.83
CA LEU A 119 -8.65 -2.18 -8.77
C LEU A 119 -10.02 -2.53 -8.16
N GLY A 120 -10.13 -3.69 -7.50
CA GLY A 120 -11.35 -4.13 -6.85
C GLY A 120 -11.80 -3.20 -5.73
N THR A 121 -10.89 -2.75 -4.86
CA THR A 121 -11.19 -1.77 -3.81
C THR A 121 -11.53 -0.40 -4.39
N THR A 122 -10.84 0.03 -5.45
CA THR A 122 -11.17 1.28 -6.14
C THR A 122 -12.56 1.25 -6.75
N LEU A 123 -12.92 0.14 -7.39
CA LEU A 123 -14.26 -0.08 -7.91
C LEU A 123 -15.30 -0.10 -6.78
N ALA A 124 -15.01 -0.78 -5.67
CA ALA A 124 -15.87 -0.78 -4.49
C ALA A 124 -16.11 0.63 -3.94
N MET A 125 -15.08 1.47 -3.85
CA MET A 125 -15.22 2.89 -3.46
C MET A 125 -16.14 3.65 -4.42
N ILE A 126 -15.97 3.47 -5.74
CA ILE A 126 -16.78 4.16 -6.75
C ILE A 126 -18.25 3.72 -6.67
N LEU A 127 -18.50 2.41 -6.59
CA LEU A 127 -19.84 1.86 -6.55
C LEU A 127 -20.57 2.23 -5.24
N PHE A 128 -19.87 2.12 -4.11
CA PHE A 128 -20.42 2.53 -2.80
C PHE A 128 -20.74 4.03 -2.76
N ALA A 129 -19.82 4.87 -3.25
CA ALA A 129 -20.05 6.31 -3.28
C ALA A 129 -21.27 6.65 -4.16
N ARG A 130 -21.41 6.00 -5.32
CA ARG A 130 -22.56 6.22 -6.21
C ARG A 130 -23.87 5.74 -5.59
N SER A 131 -23.90 4.57 -4.94
CA SER A 131 -25.11 4.03 -4.32
C SER A 131 -25.62 4.91 -3.16
N ARG A 132 -24.71 5.63 -2.49
CA ARG A 132 -25.02 6.55 -1.38
C ARG A 132 -25.07 8.04 -1.77
N LYS A 133 -24.91 8.38 -3.06
CA LYS A 133 -24.82 9.77 -3.58
C LYS A 133 -23.66 10.59 -2.95
N ILE A 134 -22.61 9.91 -2.52
CA ILE A 134 -21.37 10.52 -2.02
C ILE A 134 -20.51 10.94 -3.22
N LYS A 135 -19.83 12.08 -3.13
CA LYS A 135 -18.86 12.51 -4.15
C LYS A 135 -17.68 11.53 -4.18
N VAL A 136 -17.50 10.83 -5.29
CA VAL A 136 -16.48 9.77 -5.46
C VAL A 136 -15.07 10.24 -5.04
N PHE A 137 -14.63 11.42 -5.50
CA PHE A 137 -13.30 11.92 -5.14
C PHE A 137 -13.16 12.23 -3.63
N SER A 138 -14.22 12.67 -2.96
CA SER A 138 -14.21 12.87 -1.51
C SER A 138 -14.21 11.55 -0.75
N MET A 139 -14.87 10.50 -1.28
CA MET A 139 -14.75 9.14 -0.75
C MET A 139 -13.29 8.67 -0.82
N ILE A 140 -12.67 8.78 -2.00
CA ILE A 140 -11.27 8.40 -2.22
C ILE A 140 -10.34 9.19 -1.29
N ASP A 141 -10.50 10.51 -1.19
CA ASP A 141 -9.71 11.36 -0.30
C ASP A 141 -9.81 10.91 1.18
N THR A 142 -11.02 10.54 1.62
CA THR A 142 -11.27 10.09 3.00
C THR A 142 -10.49 8.82 3.32
N ILE A 143 -10.57 7.83 2.42
CA ILE A 143 -9.92 6.52 2.61
C ILE A 143 -8.41 6.65 2.43
N ALA A 144 -7.96 7.28 1.34
CA ALA A 144 -6.54 7.44 1.01
C ALA A 144 -5.73 8.14 2.12
N ALA A 145 -6.37 9.01 2.89
CA ALA A 145 -5.74 9.70 4.01
C ALA A 145 -5.17 8.75 5.10
N GLY A 146 -5.77 7.56 5.28
CA GLY A 146 -5.35 6.58 6.28
C GLY A 146 -4.55 5.39 5.73
N VAL A 147 -4.60 5.16 4.41
CA VAL A 147 -3.97 3.99 3.74
C VAL A 147 -2.46 3.85 4.02
N PRO A 148 -1.64 4.93 4.03
CA PRO A 148 -0.20 4.81 4.29
C PRO A 148 0.15 4.03 5.55
N VAL A 149 -0.63 4.16 6.63
CA VAL A 149 -0.36 3.41 7.87
C VAL A 149 -0.45 1.90 7.65
N GLY A 150 -1.46 1.45 6.91
CA GLY A 150 -1.59 0.04 6.55
C GLY A 150 -0.43 -0.44 5.67
N LEU A 151 -0.02 0.37 4.69
CA LEU A 151 1.15 0.06 3.86
C LEU A 151 2.40 -0.10 4.72
N GLY A 152 2.70 0.88 5.58
CA GLY A 152 3.87 0.84 6.46
C GLY A 152 3.90 -0.39 7.36
N LEU A 153 2.77 -0.75 7.98
CA LEU A 153 2.65 -1.93 8.83
C LEU A 153 2.90 -3.24 8.07
N VAL A 154 2.36 -3.35 6.85
CA VAL A 154 2.59 -4.51 5.99
C VAL A 154 4.06 -4.60 5.58
N ARG A 155 4.75 -3.48 5.35
CA ARG A 155 6.20 -3.46 5.09
C ARG A 155 7.03 -3.87 6.30
N VAL A 156 6.63 -3.47 7.50
CA VAL A 156 7.24 -3.98 8.74
C VAL A 156 7.01 -5.49 8.88
N ALA A 157 5.83 -5.99 8.51
CA ALA A 157 5.59 -7.43 8.51
C ALA A 157 6.42 -8.18 7.45
N ASN A 158 6.64 -7.62 6.25
CA ASN A 158 7.58 -8.18 5.28
C ASN A 158 9.01 -8.24 5.85
N PHE A 159 9.41 -7.23 6.62
CA PHE A 159 10.67 -7.26 7.35
C PHE A 159 10.70 -8.41 8.36
N ILE A 160 9.68 -8.56 9.20
CA ILE A 160 9.57 -9.66 10.18
C ILE A 160 9.63 -11.04 9.51
N ASN A 161 8.95 -11.20 8.37
CA ASN A 161 8.99 -12.43 7.57
C ASN A 161 10.36 -12.69 6.93
N GLY A 162 11.26 -11.71 6.94
CA GLY A 162 12.55 -11.78 6.28
C GLY A 162 12.44 -11.88 4.76
N GLU A 163 11.41 -11.28 4.14
CA GLU A 163 11.12 -11.35 2.70
C GLU A 163 11.17 -9.98 2.01
N LEU A 164 11.32 -9.95 0.68
CA LEU A 164 11.38 -8.71 -0.13
C LEU A 164 12.52 -7.76 0.27
N TRP A 165 13.64 -8.34 0.71
CA TRP A 165 14.87 -7.62 1.01
C TRP A 165 15.50 -6.98 -0.23
N GLY A 166 16.46 -6.11 0.01
CA GLY A 166 17.10 -5.32 -1.04
C GLY A 166 18.34 -5.97 -1.66
N ARG A 167 18.96 -5.20 -2.54
CA ARG A 167 20.20 -5.56 -3.23
C ARG A 167 21.35 -5.73 -2.22
N ILE A 168 22.37 -6.46 -2.66
CA ILE A 168 23.64 -6.54 -1.94
C ILE A 168 24.20 -5.14 -1.75
N THR A 169 24.71 -4.86 -0.55
CA THR A 169 25.16 -3.53 -0.16
C THR A 169 26.34 -3.58 0.81
N ASP A 170 27.08 -2.49 0.87
CA ASP A 170 28.18 -2.20 1.78
C ASP A 170 27.83 -1.12 2.82
N VAL A 171 26.59 -0.60 2.84
CA VAL A 171 26.18 0.42 3.81
C VAL A 171 26.21 -0.11 5.25
N PRO A 172 26.52 0.73 6.25
CA PRO A 172 26.72 0.28 7.64
C PRO A 172 25.45 -0.19 8.36
N TRP A 173 24.27 -0.01 7.77
CA TRP A 173 22.99 -0.54 8.27
C TRP A 173 22.45 -1.71 7.43
N GLY A 174 23.28 -2.30 6.58
CA GLY A 174 22.94 -3.51 5.83
C GLY A 174 22.74 -4.71 6.77
N MET A 175 21.85 -5.62 6.37
CA MET A 175 21.45 -6.79 7.17
C MET A 175 21.64 -8.11 6.43
N ILE A 176 21.95 -9.16 7.17
CA ILE A 176 21.98 -10.54 6.64
C ILE A 176 20.64 -11.20 6.94
N PHE A 177 19.82 -11.37 5.90
CA PHE A 177 18.47 -11.94 6.02
C PHE A 177 18.49 -13.48 5.97
N PRO A 178 17.64 -14.18 6.74
CA PRO A 178 17.57 -15.65 6.71
C PRO A 178 17.28 -16.24 5.33
N THR A 179 16.45 -15.55 4.53
CA THR A 179 16.10 -15.95 3.15
C THR A 179 16.98 -15.26 2.09
N GLY A 180 17.92 -14.41 2.50
CA GLY A 180 18.71 -13.54 1.62
C GLY A 180 20.08 -14.09 1.21
N GLY A 181 20.43 -15.29 1.68
CA GLY A 181 21.76 -15.87 1.54
C GLY A 181 22.79 -15.23 2.49
N PRO A 182 24.08 -15.60 2.38
CA PRO A 182 25.14 -15.12 3.28
C PRO A 182 25.58 -13.67 3.00
N PHE A 183 24.75 -12.88 2.31
CA PHE A 183 25.09 -11.56 1.79
C PHE A 183 24.45 -10.46 2.63
N VAL A 184 25.18 -9.35 2.80
CA VAL A 184 24.68 -8.12 3.41
C VAL A 184 23.78 -7.41 2.40
N ARG A 185 22.55 -7.09 2.79
CA ARG A 185 21.53 -6.53 1.92
C ARG A 185 20.86 -5.32 2.54
N HIS A 186 20.36 -4.44 1.69
CA HIS A 186 19.52 -3.34 2.16
C HIS A 186 18.23 -3.88 2.82
N PRO A 187 17.84 -3.40 4.00
CA PRO A 187 16.51 -3.66 4.56
C PRO A 187 15.46 -2.78 3.86
N SER A 188 15.27 -2.96 2.54
CA SER A 188 14.40 -2.13 1.71
C SER A 188 12.97 -2.05 2.23
N GLN A 189 12.48 -3.09 2.90
CA GLN A 189 11.16 -3.11 3.55
C GLN A 189 11.03 -1.98 4.58
N LEU A 190 12.08 -1.67 5.33
CA LEU A 190 12.09 -0.55 6.28
C LEU A 190 12.12 0.80 5.57
N TYR A 191 12.74 0.89 4.40
CA TYR A 191 12.71 2.10 3.57
C TYR A 191 11.29 2.33 3.03
N GLU A 192 10.62 1.27 2.56
CA GLU A 192 9.21 1.33 2.15
C GLU A 192 8.31 1.71 3.33
N ALA A 193 8.51 1.11 4.51
CA ALA A 193 7.75 1.44 5.71
C ALA A 193 7.90 2.92 6.11
N ALA A 194 9.12 3.45 6.00
CA ALA A 194 9.41 4.84 6.29
C ALA A 194 8.81 5.79 5.25
N LEU A 195 8.96 5.50 3.95
CA LEU A 195 8.53 6.40 2.87
C LEU A 195 7.04 6.25 2.52
N GLU A 196 6.60 5.04 2.20
CA GLU A 196 5.21 4.73 1.81
C GLU A 196 4.27 4.77 3.02
N GLY A 197 4.79 4.57 4.23
CA GLY A 197 4.05 4.60 5.48
C GLY A 197 4.15 5.93 6.22
N ILE A 198 5.22 6.10 6.99
CA ILE A 198 5.35 7.19 7.97
C ILE A 198 5.39 8.57 7.28
N LEU A 199 6.31 8.75 6.33
CA LEU A 199 6.50 10.03 5.64
C LEU A 199 5.26 10.41 4.84
N LEU A 200 4.74 9.48 4.04
CA LEU A 200 3.54 9.73 3.24
C LEU A 200 2.34 10.06 4.12
N PHE A 201 2.10 9.32 5.21
CA PHE A 201 1.04 9.65 6.18
C PHE A 201 1.23 11.06 6.74
N THR A 202 2.43 11.41 7.20
CA THR A 202 2.72 12.73 7.78
C THR A 202 2.48 13.84 6.76
N VAL A 203 2.94 13.68 5.52
CA VAL A 203 2.70 14.66 4.45
C VAL A 203 1.20 14.83 4.20
N LEU A 204 0.44 13.75 4.06
CA LEU A 204 -1.01 13.83 3.87
C LEU A 204 -1.70 14.48 5.08
N ALA A 205 -1.33 14.11 6.30
CA ALA A 205 -1.87 14.71 7.53
C ALA A 205 -1.59 16.22 7.59
N LEU A 206 -0.40 16.67 7.18
CA LEU A 206 -0.07 18.09 7.10
C LEU A 206 -0.94 18.82 6.06
N LEU A 207 -1.09 18.23 4.86
CA LEU A 207 -1.94 18.76 3.81
C LEU A 207 -3.42 18.82 4.24
N ILE A 208 -3.88 17.87 5.05
CA ILE A 208 -5.25 17.82 5.57
C ILE A 208 -5.46 18.88 6.66
N PHE A 209 -4.64 18.87 7.71
CA PHE A 209 -4.90 19.67 8.92
C PHE A 209 -4.41 21.11 8.83
N TYR A 210 -3.30 21.35 8.15
CA TYR A 210 -2.76 22.70 7.93
C TYR A 210 -3.16 23.23 6.55
N GLY A 211 -3.00 22.40 5.51
CA GLY A 211 -3.32 22.78 4.14
C GLY A 211 -4.82 22.80 3.79
N ARG A 212 -5.68 22.25 4.65
CA ARG A 212 -7.15 22.12 4.44
C ARG A 212 -7.51 21.47 3.09
N LYS A 213 -6.67 20.57 2.59
CA LYS A 213 -6.78 20.08 1.21
C LYS A 213 -7.95 19.13 0.95
N LEU A 214 -8.61 18.63 1.99
CA LEU A 214 -9.91 17.95 1.86
C LEU A 214 -11.04 18.87 1.33
N LYS A 215 -10.84 20.20 1.37
CA LYS A 215 -11.73 21.14 0.67
C LYS A 215 -11.65 21.07 -0.85
N SER A 216 -10.63 20.42 -1.40
CA SER A 216 -10.45 20.23 -2.85
C SER A 216 -10.59 18.75 -3.20
N PRO A 217 -11.80 18.26 -3.52
CA PRO A 217 -12.03 16.84 -3.79
C PRO A 217 -11.06 16.29 -4.83
N GLY A 218 -10.42 15.17 -4.48
CA GLY A 218 -9.41 14.47 -5.27
C GLY A 218 -7.98 14.85 -4.92
N PHE A 219 -7.75 15.93 -4.16
CA PHE A 219 -6.39 16.38 -3.86
C PHE A 219 -5.62 15.37 -3.01
N ILE A 220 -6.23 14.85 -1.95
CA ILE A 220 -5.55 13.93 -1.03
C ILE A 220 -5.34 12.56 -1.68
N GLY A 221 -6.32 12.05 -2.42
CA GLY A 221 -6.18 10.84 -3.21
C GLY A 221 -5.10 10.96 -4.28
N GLY A 222 -5.07 12.08 -5.02
CA GLY A 222 -4.02 12.36 -6.00
C GLY A 222 -2.63 12.47 -5.38
N ALA A 223 -2.52 13.16 -4.23
CA ALA A 223 -1.27 13.28 -3.48
C ALA A 223 -0.80 11.93 -2.94
N PHE A 224 -1.71 11.09 -2.45
CA PHE A 224 -1.41 9.72 -2.01
C PHE A 224 -0.83 8.88 -3.15
N ILE A 225 -1.53 8.80 -4.29
CA ILE A 225 -1.10 7.98 -5.43
C ILE A 225 0.24 8.48 -5.97
N THR A 226 0.41 9.79 -6.08
CA THR A 226 1.67 10.41 -6.53
C THR A 226 2.81 10.10 -5.57
N GLY A 227 2.60 10.35 -4.27
CA GLY A 227 3.62 10.13 -3.24
C GLY A 227 4.01 8.66 -3.09
N TYR A 228 3.04 7.75 -3.19
CA TYR A 228 3.30 6.32 -3.22
C TYR A 228 4.16 5.93 -4.45
N GLY A 229 3.75 6.35 -5.65
CA GLY A 229 4.51 6.02 -6.87
C GLY A 229 5.94 6.57 -6.87
N LEU A 230 6.13 7.80 -6.38
CA LEU A 230 7.48 8.38 -6.23
C LEU A 230 8.31 7.63 -5.19
N SER A 231 7.72 7.29 -4.04
CA SER A 231 8.39 6.50 -3.00
C SER A 231 8.80 5.12 -3.54
N ARG A 232 7.91 4.47 -4.31
CA ARG A 232 8.16 3.16 -4.89
C ARG A 232 9.29 3.21 -5.91
N ILE A 233 9.29 4.18 -6.82
CA ILE A 233 10.40 4.38 -7.78
C ILE A 233 11.73 4.57 -7.05
N PHE A 234 11.73 5.38 -5.98
CA PHE A 234 12.94 5.61 -5.19
C PHE A 234 13.44 4.34 -4.49
N VAL A 235 12.57 3.59 -3.83
CA VAL A 235 12.98 2.36 -3.10
C VAL A 235 13.40 1.24 -4.06
N GLU A 236 12.86 1.21 -5.29
CA GLU A 236 13.29 0.28 -6.33
C GLU A 236 14.76 0.46 -6.75
N PHE A 237 15.45 1.54 -6.37
CA PHE A 237 16.91 1.64 -6.51
C PHE A 237 17.70 0.83 -5.46
N PHE A 238 17.05 0.40 -4.38
CA PHE A 238 17.65 -0.39 -3.32
C PHE A 238 17.08 -1.81 -3.27
N ARG A 239 15.93 -2.05 -3.89
CA ARG A 239 15.21 -3.33 -3.85
C ARG A 239 15.76 -4.34 -4.84
N GLU A 240 15.90 -5.59 -4.43
CA GLU A 240 16.17 -6.69 -5.37
C GLU A 240 14.89 -6.98 -6.16
N PRO A 241 14.92 -7.01 -7.50
CA PRO A 241 13.74 -7.36 -8.28
C PRO A 241 13.31 -8.81 -8.02
N ASP A 242 12.02 -9.07 -8.18
CA ASP A 242 11.48 -10.41 -7.96
C ASP A 242 12.15 -11.40 -8.93
N ALA A 243 12.58 -12.57 -8.43
CA ALA A 243 13.41 -13.52 -9.18
C ALA A 243 12.81 -13.97 -10.52
N GLN A 244 11.48 -13.96 -10.64
CA GLN A 244 10.75 -14.34 -11.86
C GLN A 244 10.80 -13.28 -12.96
N LEU A 245 10.99 -12.01 -12.61
CA LEU A 245 10.98 -10.89 -13.55
C LEU A 245 12.39 -10.33 -13.79
N GLY A 246 13.22 -10.28 -12.74
CA GLY A 246 14.54 -9.69 -12.80
C GLY A 246 14.53 -8.21 -13.24
N TYR A 247 15.63 -7.76 -13.83
CA TYR A 247 15.73 -6.44 -14.44
C TYR A 247 15.18 -6.47 -15.85
N LEU A 248 14.30 -5.52 -16.17
CA LEU A 248 13.63 -5.45 -17.47
C LEU A 248 14.49 -4.76 -18.53
N TYR A 249 15.33 -3.80 -18.12
CA TYR A 249 16.23 -3.08 -19.02
C TYR A 249 17.43 -2.51 -18.27
N GLY A 250 18.62 -2.64 -18.88
CA GLY A 250 19.84 -1.94 -18.48
C GLY A 250 20.36 -2.23 -17.06
N GLY A 251 19.87 -3.27 -16.38
CA GLY A 251 20.29 -3.61 -15.01
C GLY A 251 19.80 -2.67 -13.91
N TRP A 252 18.85 -1.79 -14.20
CA TRP A 252 18.29 -0.84 -13.22
C TRP A 252 16.77 -0.73 -13.26
N LEU A 253 16.14 -0.97 -14.42
CA LEU A 253 14.70 -0.85 -14.58
C LEU A 253 13.99 -2.09 -14.04
N THR A 254 13.10 -1.91 -13.06
CA THR A 254 12.30 -2.98 -12.48
C THR A 254 10.81 -2.84 -12.81
N MET A 255 10.05 -3.92 -12.67
CA MET A 255 8.59 -3.88 -12.89
C MET A 255 7.89 -2.90 -11.93
N GLY A 256 8.38 -2.77 -10.70
CA GLY A 256 7.86 -1.80 -9.73
C GLY A 256 7.98 -0.35 -10.21
N MET A 257 9.08 0.01 -10.89
CA MET A 257 9.22 1.34 -11.50
C MET A 257 8.21 1.56 -12.63
N ILE A 258 8.06 0.59 -13.53
CA ILE A 258 7.13 0.68 -14.67
C ILE A 258 5.69 0.88 -14.18
N LEU A 259 5.26 0.10 -13.19
CA LEU A 259 3.91 0.18 -12.64
C LEU A 259 3.66 1.48 -11.86
N SER A 260 4.71 2.06 -11.29
CA SER A 260 4.63 3.32 -10.55
C SER A 260 4.49 4.54 -11.45
N ILE A 261 5.01 4.51 -12.69
CA ILE A 261 4.92 5.65 -13.63
C ILE A 261 3.45 6.03 -13.92
N PRO A 262 2.55 5.11 -14.34
CA PRO A 262 1.13 5.42 -14.52
C PRO A 262 0.49 5.96 -13.25
N MET A 263 0.86 5.45 -12.07
CA MET A 263 0.34 5.94 -10.80
C MET A 263 0.74 7.41 -10.58
N VAL A 264 2.01 7.77 -10.75
CA VAL A 264 2.49 9.15 -10.63
C VAL A 264 1.76 10.07 -11.61
N VAL A 265 1.62 9.66 -12.87
CA VAL A 265 0.92 10.46 -13.89
C VAL A 265 -0.54 10.67 -13.53
N ILE A 266 -1.28 9.60 -13.21
CA ILE A 266 -2.70 9.69 -12.84
C ILE A 266 -2.87 10.52 -11.56
N GLY A 267 -2.03 10.29 -10.55
CA GLY A 267 -2.05 11.03 -9.29
C GLY A 267 -1.83 12.53 -9.50
N LEU A 268 -0.83 12.90 -10.31
CA LEU A 268 -0.56 14.30 -10.67
C LEU A 268 -1.72 14.92 -11.43
N LEU A 269 -2.30 14.22 -12.41
CA LEU A 269 -3.45 14.73 -13.16
C LEU A 269 -4.66 14.99 -12.24
N VAL A 270 -4.93 14.09 -11.29
CA VAL A 270 -6.02 14.27 -10.30
C VAL A 270 -5.70 15.45 -9.38
N LEU A 271 -4.47 15.55 -8.87
CA LEU A 271 -4.03 16.63 -8.00
C LEU A 271 -4.12 18.01 -8.69
N LEU A 272 -3.65 18.10 -9.94
CA LEU A 272 -3.68 19.32 -10.74
C LEU A 272 -5.09 19.73 -11.16
N ARG A 273 -6.06 18.81 -11.16
CA ARG A 273 -7.48 19.09 -11.44
C ARG A 273 -8.30 19.39 -10.18
N ALA A 274 -7.81 19.03 -8.99
CA ALA A 274 -8.51 19.29 -7.75
C ALA A 274 -8.65 20.81 -7.52
N ARG A 275 -9.87 21.27 -7.25
CA ARG A 275 -10.18 22.68 -7.02
C ARG A 275 -11.01 22.84 -5.74
N ASN A 276 -10.75 23.91 -4.99
CA ASN A 276 -11.60 24.29 -3.89
C ASN A 276 -12.84 25.02 -4.45
N PRO A 277 -14.05 24.44 -4.33
CA PRO A 277 -15.27 25.06 -4.85
C PRO A 277 -15.58 26.42 -4.19
N GLU A 278 -15.13 26.64 -2.95
CA GLU A 278 -15.29 27.93 -2.25
C GLU A 278 -14.52 29.04 -3.00
N VAL A 279 -13.25 28.81 -3.32
CA VAL A 279 -12.40 29.78 -4.03
C VAL A 279 -12.85 30.00 -5.47
N SER A 280 -13.31 28.94 -6.17
CA SER A 280 -13.73 29.07 -7.57
C SER A 280 -15.06 29.80 -7.75
N THR A 281 -15.86 29.96 -6.68
CA THR A 281 -17.17 30.62 -6.76
C THR A 281 -17.16 32.06 -6.23
N GLY A 282 -16.00 32.62 -5.89
CA GLY A 282 -15.87 34.01 -5.46
C GLY A 282 -16.64 34.33 -4.17
N ARG A 283 -16.77 33.35 -3.26
CA ARG A 283 -17.35 33.53 -1.92
C ARG A 283 -16.31 33.30 -0.83
#